data_AF-A0A3N0XK69-F1
#
_entry.id   AF-A0A3N0XK69-F1
#
_cell.length_a   1.000
_cell.length_b   1.000
_cell.length_c   1.000
_cell.angle_alpha   90.00
_cell.angle_beta   90.00
_cell.angle_gamma   90.00
#
_symmetry.space_group_name_H-M   'P 1'
#
loop_
_entity.id
_entity.type
_entity.pdbx_description
1 polymer ?
#
loop_
_entity_poly.entity_id
_entity_poly.type
_entity_poly.pdbx_seq_one_letter_code
_entity_poly.pdbx_strand_id
1 'polypeptide(L)'
;KSGSITVLLMTLLFGSGNSLRMERGFAVGRTDVTKDCNMPKACDVDGFTDWLKLGSYCVKYFNTSANFTDAEFSCVNKIPGGHLVSVHNEVDNHDLFCTVKNISSNNTRVWVGGYQLFQTGKFRWTDGSNWNYERWVPGEPNYIYTKEECVEMNWKEHGKWNDESCFAKKDYFCAFKRLGNRPAVDGAWKSGSGFVLLLTLLFESGNFLTMERGFDVSDTNATSWCSMPKACGVHGFTDWFKVGRYCVKYFSWPQNFTQAEFRCKSKAPGAHLVSVHSYKENNYLLCIVKKFNPRNLRFWLGGFEFFKSGKFFWLDGSFWDYQIWTRGEPNNMYTATEECVEMNWKEVGRWNDDSCSVKKSYICAFNRHYMLEKDLE
;
A
#
# COMPACT_ATOMS: atom_id res chain seq x y z
N LYS A 1 -20.68 43.17 0.15
CA LYS A 1 -20.99 42.71 1.53
C LYS A 1 -19.70 42.76 2.32
N SER A 2 -19.56 43.71 3.24
CA SER A 2 -18.34 43.99 3.99
C SER A 2 -18.08 42.90 5.04
N GLY A 3 -16.90 42.30 5.03
CA GLY A 3 -16.40 41.48 6.13
C GLY A 3 -15.73 42.37 7.17
N SER A 4 -16.19 42.32 8.42
CA SER A 4 -15.57 43.03 9.54
C SER A 4 -14.42 42.17 10.07
N ILE A 5 -13.19 42.69 10.01
CA ILE A 5 -12.02 42.12 10.70
C ILE A 5 -11.95 42.81 12.06
N THR A 6 -12.14 42.06 13.14
CA THR A 6 -11.94 42.56 14.51
C THR A 6 -10.51 42.27 14.94
N VAL A 7 -9.67 43.30 14.99
CA VAL A 7 -8.33 43.26 15.60
C VAL A 7 -8.49 43.57 17.09
N LEU A 8 -8.12 42.63 17.96
CA LEU A 8 -8.13 42.85 19.40
C LEU A 8 -6.79 43.46 19.84
N LEU A 9 -6.78 44.74 20.22
CA LEU A 9 -5.67 45.37 20.91
C LEU A 9 -5.64 44.87 22.37
N MET A 10 -4.60 44.12 22.76
CA MET A 10 -4.31 43.90 24.17
C MET A 10 -3.48 45.07 24.71
N THR A 11 -4.09 45.86 25.61
CA THR A 11 -3.37 46.87 26.39
C THR A 11 -3.03 46.23 27.74
N LEU A 12 -1.74 46.03 28.02
CA LEU A 12 -1.27 45.54 29.32
C LEU A 12 -1.08 46.74 30.26
N LEU A 13 -1.90 46.83 31.31
CA LEU A 13 -1.64 47.68 32.46
C LEU A 13 -1.05 46.84 33.58
N PHE A 14 0.18 47.16 33.98
CA PHE A 14 0.82 46.59 35.17
C PHE A 14 0.34 47.35 36.40
N GLY A 15 -0.35 46.66 37.32
CA GLY A 15 -0.74 47.16 38.63
C GLY A 15 -0.49 46.10 39.69
N SER A 16 0.38 46.43 40.64
CA SER A 16 0.81 45.63 41.78
C SER A 16 -0.33 45.33 42.77
N GLY A 17 -0.46 44.08 43.23
CA GLY A 17 -1.22 43.75 44.44
C GLY A 17 -1.97 42.42 44.34
N ASN A 18 -1.61 41.47 45.20
CA ASN A 18 -2.12 40.11 45.26
C ASN A 18 -3.64 40.04 45.51
N SER A 19 -4.40 39.43 44.58
CA SER A 19 -5.58 38.57 44.80
C SER A 19 -6.24 38.28 43.45
N LEU A 20 -5.99 37.11 42.86
CA LEU A 20 -6.70 36.67 41.65
C LEU A 20 -7.99 35.95 42.07
N ARG A 21 -9.11 36.68 41.98
CA ARG A 21 -10.46 36.10 41.98
C ARG A 21 -10.80 35.73 40.53
N MET A 22 -10.79 34.44 40.19
CA MET A 22 -11.29 33.95 38.90
C MET A 22 -12.82 34.11 38.85
N GLU A 23 -13.30 35.14 38.16
CA GLU A 23 -14.70 35.20 37.74
C GLU A 23 -14.87 34.52 36.37
N ARG A 24 -15.74 33.50 36.36
CA ARG A 24 -16.38 32.79 35.24
C ARG A 24 -15.74 32.97 33.85
N GLY A 25 -14.73 32.16 33.55
CA GLY A 25 -14.42 31.80 32.18
C GLY A 25 -15.54 30.92 31.61
N PHE A 26 -15.96 31.18 30.37
CA PHE A 26 -16.76 30.25 29.59
C PHE A 26 -16.00 28.92 29.52
N ALA A 27 -16.55 27.88 30.14
CA ALA A 27 -16.12 26.52 29.91
C ALA A 27 -16.46 26.18 28.46
N VAL A 28 -15.46 26.18 27.58
CA VAL A 28 -15.52 25.34 26.38
C VAL A 28 -15.52 23.92 26.93
N GLY A 29 -16.70 23.34 27.07
CA GLY A 29 -16.84 21.94 27.47
C GLY A 29 -15.99 21.12 26.52
N ARG A 30 -15.02 20.37 27.06
CA ARG A 30 -14.54 19.17 26.38
C ARG A 30 -15.77 18.29 26.21
N THR A 31 -16.38 18.32 25.03
CA THR A 31 -17.29 17.25 24.62
C THR A 31 -16.46 15.99 24.70
N ASP A 32 -16.82 15.13 25.64
CA ASP A 32 -16.26 13.79 25.77
C ASP A 32 -16.61 13.04 24.47
N VAL A 33 -15.66 13.01 23.54
CA VAL A 33 -15.84 12.47 22.19
C VAL A 33 -16.31 11.00 22.26
N THR A 34 -16.08 10.30 23.38
CA THR A 34 -16.51 8.91 23.59
C THR A 34 -18.01 8.71 23.86
N LYS A 35 -18.76 9.79 24.19
CA LYS A 35 -20.20 9.71 24.49
C LYS A 35 -21.09 9.76 23.25
N ASP A 36 -20.67 10.45 22.20
CA ASP A 36 -21.42 10.53 20.93
C ASP A 36 -20.83 9.56 19.90
N CYS A 37 -21.07 8.27 20.10
CA CYS A 37 -20.71 7.23 19.13
C CYS A 37 -21.85 6.89 18.18
N ASN A 38 -22.07 7.78 17.22
CA ASN A 38 -23.00 7.54 16.12
C ASN A 38 -22.36 6.63 15.06
N MET A 39 -23.14 5.72 14.49
CA MET A 39 -22.68 4.94 13.34
C MET A 39 -22.43 5.86 12.14
N PRO A 40 -21.32 5.68 11.42
CA PRO A 40 -21.09 6.42 10.18
C PRO A 40 -22.20 6.14 9.16
N LYS A 41 -22.42 7.09 8.25
CA LYS A 41 -23.42 6.91 7.19
C LYS A 41 -23.01 5.80 6.24
N ALA A 42 -23.99 5.20 5.57
CA ALA A 42 -23.74 4.25 4.48
C ALA A 42 -22.88 4.86 3.38
N CYS A 43 -22.10 4.02 2.70
CA CYS A 43 -21.30 4.44 1.56
C CYS A 43 -22.18 4.69 0.35
N ASP A 44 -21.96 5.84 -0.28
CA ASP A 44 -22.70 6.30 -1.45
C ASP A 44 -21.99 5.81 -2.73
N VAL A 45 -22.00 4.49 -2.91
CA VAL A 45 -21.46 3.79 -4.10
C VAL A 45 -22.40 2.61 -4.41
N ASP A 46 -22.87 2.54 -5.65
CA ASP A 46 -23.75 1.45 -6.10
C ASP A 46 -23.12 0.08 -5.86
N GLY A 47 -23.86 -0.81 -5.21
CA GLY A 47 -23.38 -2.14 -4.83
C GLY A 47 -22.57 -2.21 -3.52
N PHE A 48 -22.35 -1.07 -2.84
CA PHE A 48 -21.62 -0.99 -1.57
C PHE A 48 -22.40 -0.24 -0.47
N THR A 49 -23.74 -0.23 -0.53
CA THR A 49 -24.59 0.46 0.46
C THR A 49 -24.52 -0.16 1.86
N ASP A 50 -24.03 -1.39 1.98
CA ASP A 50 -23.71 -2.09 3.22
C ASP A 50 -22.32 -1.74 3.79
N TRP A 51 -21.57 -0.87 3.11
CA TRP A 51 -20.33 -0.28 3.59
C TRP A 51 -20.60 1.06 4.25
N LEU A 52 -19.65 1.53 5.05
CA LEU A 52 -19.70 2.80 5.76
C LEU A 52 -18.83 3.84 5.04
N LYS A 53 -19.27 5.10 5.08
CA LYS A 53 -18.54 6.23 4.50
C LYS A 53 -17.56 6.79 5.52
N LEU A 54 -16.27 6.79 5.17
CA LEU A 54 -15.19 7.37 5.95
C LEU A 54 -14.44 8.40 5.09
N GLY A 55 -14.78 9.69 5.21
CA GLY A 55 -14.24 10.72 4.31
C GLY A 55 -14.46 10.37 2.83
N SER A 56 -13.37 10.18 2.06
CA SER A 56 -13.39 9.74 0.65
C SER A 56 -13.40 8.22 0.45
N TYR A 57 -13.47 7.42 1.51
CA TYR A 57 -13.38 5.96 1.47
C TYR A 57 -14.72 5.30 1.77
N CYS A 58 -14.93 4.12 1.20
CA CYS A 58 -15.90 3.16 1.72
C CYS A 58 -15.14 2.18 2.60
N VAL A 59 -15.70 1.85 3.77
CA VAL A 59 -15.07 0.99 4.78
C VAL A 59 -16.05 -0.06 5.30
N LYS A 60 -15.59 -1.27 5.58
CA LYS A 60 -16.41 -2.32 6.17
C LYS A 60 -15.64 -3.13 7.22
N TYR A 61 -16.32 -3.40 8.33
CA TYR A 61 -15.83 -4.25 9.42
C TYR A 61 -16.04 -5.73 9.07
N PHE A 62 -15.02 -6.55 9.33
CA PHE A 62 -15.06 -7.99 9.17
C PHE A 62 -14.70 -8.67 10.50
N ASN A 63 -15.63 -9.47 11.03
CA ASN A 63 -15.46 -10.25 12.26
C ASN A 63 -14.84 -11.65 12.02
N THR A 64 -14.08 -11.79 10.93
CA THR A 64 -13.42 -13.05 10.57
C THR A 64 -11.97 -12.98 11.05
N SER A 65 -11.75 -13.14 12.36
CA SER A 65 -10.43 -13.04 12.99
C SER A 65 -9.29 -13.66 12.15
N ALA A 66 -8.33 -12.83 11.73
CA ALA A 66 -7.24 -13.19 10.83
C ALA A 66 -5.93 -12.54 11.28
N ASN A 67 -4.78 -13.14 10.90
CA ASN A 67 -3.51 -12.43 11.01
C ASN A 67 -3.47 -11.24 10.03
N PHE A 68 -2.53 -10.32 10.22
CA PHE A 68 -2.48 -9.08 9.44
C PHE A 68 -2.41 -9.35 7.93
N THR A 69 -1.54 -10.26 7.51
CA THR A 69 -1.34 -10.57 6.09
C THR A 69 -2.57 -11.21 5.45
N ASP A 70 -3.24 -12.12 6.15
CA ASP A 70 -4.47 -12.74 5.68
C ASP A 70 -5.63 -11.74 5.62
N ALA A 71 -5.68 -10.79 6.56
CA ALA A 71 -6.65 -9.70 6.56
C ALA A 71 -6.45 -8.75 5.36
N GLU A 72 -5.21 -8.34 5.08
CA GLU A 72 -4.87 -7.54 3.89
C GLU A 72 -5.23 -8.28 2.60
N PHE A 73 -4.83 -9.56 2.48
CA PHE A 73 -5.16 -10.38 1.32
C PHE A 73 -6.68 -10.53 1.15
N SER A 74 -7.42 -10.65 2.25
CA SER A 74 -8.88 -10.67 2.22
C SER A 74 -9.45 -9.38 1.62
N CYS A 75 -8.93 -8.21 2.02
CA CYS A 75 -9.37 -6.92 1.47
C CYS A 75 -9.06 -6.76 -0.02
N VAL A 76 -7.82 -7.06 -0.41
CA VAL A 76 -7.35 -6.96 -1.80
C VAL A 76 -8.16 -7.85 -2.74
N ASN A 77 -8.50 -9.08 -2.33
CA ASN A 77 -9.25 -10.00 -3.19
C ASN A 77 -10.76 -9.77 -3.19
N LYS A 78 -11.31 -9.12 -2.16
CA LYS A 78 -12.76 -8.88 -2.08
C LYS A 78 -13.20 -7.65 -2.87
N ILE A 79 -12.36 -6.62 -2.97
CA ILE A 79 -12.72 -5.35 -3.60
C ILE A 79 -11.59 -4.87 -4.50
N PRO A 80 -11.86 -4.48 -5.76
CA PRO A 80 -10.87 -3.81 -6.59
C PRO A 80 -10.30 -2.55 -5.91
N GLY A 81 -8.99 -2.52 -5.68
CA GLY A 81 -8.31 -1.43 -4.94
C GLY A 81 -8.64 -1.40 -3.44
N GLY A 82 -9.14 -2.51 -2.90
CA GLY A 82 -9.39 -2.69 -1.48
C GLY A 82 -8.11 -3.02 -0.73
N HIS A 83 -7.95 -2.44 0.46
CA HIS A 83 -6.84 -2.68 1.38
C HIS A 83 -7.36 -2.66 2.81
N LEU A 84 -6.55 -3.05 3.79
CA LEU A 84 -6.82 -2.67 5.18
C LEU A 84 -6.93 -1.14 5.32
N VAL A 85 -7.81 -0.66 6.20
CA VAL A 85 -8.14 0.77 6.29
C VAL A 85 -6.95 1.63 6.70
N SER A 86 -6.74 2.74 5.98
CA SER A 86 -5.85 3.83 6.37
C SER A 86 -6.60 4.91 7.16
N VAL A 87 -5.91 5.56 8.10
CA VAL A 87 -6.52 6.58 8.97
C VAL A 87 -5.74 7.90 8.85
N HIS A 88 -6.44 8.98 8.54
CA HIS A 88 -5.82 10.26 8.14
C HIS A 88 -6.22 11.46 9.00
N ASN A 89 -7.13 11.30 9.97
CA ASN A 89 -7.56 12.34 10.89
C ASN A 89 -8.33 11.75 12.08
N GLU A 90 -8.63 12.59 13.07
CA GLU A 90 -9.34 12.19 14.30
C GLU A 90 -10.79 11.77 14.04
N VAL A 91 -11.48 12.38 13.07
CA VAL A 91 -12.87 12.04 12.74
C VAL A 91 -12.95 10.62 12.20
N ASP A 92 -12.09 10.28 11.23
CA ASP A 92 -12.04 8.93 10.66
C ASP A 92 -11.70 7.88 11.73
N ASN A 93 -10.75 8.19 12.61
CA ASN A 93 -10.39 7.31 13.72
C ASN A 93 -11.55 7.07 14.69
N HIS A 94 -12.30 8.13 15.01
CA HIS A 94 -13.47 8.07 15.89
C HIS A 94 -14.60 7.23 15.29
N ASP A 95 -14.89 7.44 14.00
CA ASP A 95 -15.91 6.70 13.26
C ASP A 95 -15.61 5.19 13.20
N LEU A 96 -14.35 4.81 13.02
CA LEU A 96 -13.91 3.41 13.10
C LEU A 96 -14.12 2.83 14.51
N PHE A 97 -13.71 3.56 15.55
CA PHE A 97 -13.94 3.15 16.93
C PHE A 97 -15.43 2.94 17.22
N CYS A 98 -16.28 3.90 16.84
CA CYS A 98 -17.72 3.80 17.06
C CYS A 98 -18.35 2.66 16.26
N THR A 99 -17.81 2.35 15.07
CA THR A 99 -18.23 1.17 14.31
C THR A 99 -17.97 -0.11 15.09
N VAL A 100 -16.75 -0.29 15.63
CA VAL A 100 -16.43 -1.47 16.46
C VAL A 100 -17.33 -1.51 17.70
N LYS A 101 -17.49 -0.39 18.41
CA LYS A 101 -18.30 -0.30 19.63
C LYS A 101 -19.77 -0.68 19.40
N ASN A 102 -20.33 -0.33 18.24
CA ASN A 102 -21.73 -0.63 17.92
C ASN A 102 -21.95 -2.04 17.37
N ILE A 103 -20.95 -2.63 16.70
CA ILE A 103 -21.06 -3.97 16.08
C ILE A 103 -20.58 -5.08 17.04
N SER A 104 -19.53 -4.83 17.80
CA SER A 104 -18.85 -5.81 18.65
C SER A 104 -19.16 -5.59 20.13
N SER A 105 -19.75 -6.59 20.78
CA SER A 105 -20.12 -6.53 22.21
C SER A 105 -18.92 -6.41 23.15
N ASN A 106 -17.72 -6.80 22.68
CA ASN A 106 -16.52 -6.88 23.51
C ASN A 106 -15.51 -5.77 23.21
N ASN A 107 -15.86 -4.79 22.35
CA ASN A 107 -14.96 -3.75 21.87
C ASN A 107 -13.59 -4.33 21.43
N THR A 108 -13.65 -5.25 20.47
CA THR A 108 -12.50 -6.03 20.00
C THR A 108 -11.39 -5.13 19.46
N ARG A 109 -10.14 -5.57 19.67
CA ARG A 109 -8.98 -5.00 18.97
C ARG A 109 -9.06 -5.40 17.51
N VAL A 110 -8.70 -4.47 16.63
CA VAL A 110 -8.87 -4.67 15.18
C VAL A 110 -7.63 -4.26 14.42
N TRP A 111 -7.37 -4.93 13.31
CA TRP A 111 -6.35 -4.48 12.36
C TRP A 111 -6.84 -3.26 11.58
N VAL A 112 -5.96 -2.27 11.52
CA VAL A 112 -5.95 -1.20 10.51
C VAL A 112 -4.74 -1.43 9.60
N GLY A 113 -4.66 -0.80 8.43
CA GLY A 113 -3.64 -1.11 7.42
C GLY A 113 -2.24 -0.58 7.75
N GLY A 114 -1.98 -0.22 9.00
CA GLY A 114 -0.72 0.35 9.42
C GLY A 114 0.28 -0.76 9.62
N TYR A 115 1.47 -0.61 9.05
CA TYR A 115 2.57 -1.53 9.28
C TYR A 115 3.90 -0.80 9.19
N GLN A 116 4.92 -1.41 9.78
CA GLN A 116 6.26 -0.92 9.74
C GLN A 116 7.09 -1.65 8.70
N LEU A 117 7.84 -0.88 7.90
CA LEU A 117 8.83 -1.48 7.00
C LEU A 117 10.07 -1.90 7.79
N PHE A 118 10.31 -3.21 7.85
CA PHE A 118 11.60 -3.83 8.21
C PHE A 118 12.27 -3.22 9.44
N GLN A 119 11.51 -3.02 10.53
CA GLN A 119 12.03 -2.56 11.83
C GLN A 119 12.71 -1.17 11.80
N THR A 120 12.38 -0.32 10.84
CA THR A 120 13.06 0.98 10.62
C THR A 120 12.65 2.14 11.54
N GLY A 121 11.76 1.93 12.50
CA GLY A 121 11.00 3.00 13.16
C GLY A 121 9.84 3.60 12.37
N LYS A 122 9.67 3.28 11.08
CA LYS A 122 8.81 4.05 10.16
C LYS A 122 7.61 3.26 9.66
N PHE A 123 6.42 3.78 9.95
CA PHE A 123 5.14 3.18 9.59
C PHE A 123 4.60 3.67 8.23
N ARG A 124 3.75 2.84 7.62
CA ARG A 124 3.07 3.05 6.34
C ARG A 124 1.69 2.40 6.36
N TRP A 125 0.85 2.85 5.44
CA TRP A 125 -0.42 2.19 5.13
C TRP A 125 -0.25 1.18 3.99
N THR A 126 -0.97 0.05 4.06
CA THR A 126 -0.98 -0.99 3.01
C THR A 126 -1.58 -0.49 1.69
N ASP A 127 -2.48 0.51 1.74
CA ASP A 127 -3.06 1.17 0.57
C ASP A 127 -2.12 2.18 -0.13
N GLY A 128 -0.88 2.30 0.35
CA GLY A 128 0.14 3.21 -0.19
C GLY A 128 -0.04 4.69 0.17
N SER A 129 -1.10 5.05 0.91
CA SER A 129 -1.37 6.43 1.33
C SER A 129 -0.31 6.97 2.29
N ASN A 130 -0.32 8.29 2.50
CA ASN A 130 0.66 8.95 3.35
C ASN A 130 0.41 8.64 4.83
N TRP A 131 1.47 8.29 5.55
CA TRP A 131 1.46 8.21 7.01
C TRP A 131 1.51 9.63 7.60
N ASN A 132 0.33 10.21 7.85
CA ASN A 132 0.17 11.64 8.20
C ASN A 132 -0.68 11.89 9.46
N TYR A 133 -1.15 10.84 10.11
CA TYR A 133 -1.95 10.90 11.33
C TYR A 133 -1.59 9.71 12.21
N GLU A 134 -1.52 9.95 13.52
CA GLU A 134 -1.14 8.94 14.51
C GLU A 134 -2.01 9.06 15.75
N ARG A 135 -2.39 7.90 16.31
CA ARG A 135 -3.22 7.83 17.51
C ARG A 135 -2.76 6.77 18.51
N TRP A 136 -1.45 6.63 18.68
CA TRP A 136 -0.84 5.74 19.67
C TRP A 136 -1.33 5.98 21.10
N VAL A 137 -1.37 4.93 21.92
CA VAL A 137 -1.41 5.11 23.39
C VAL A 137 -0.06 5.68 23.89
N PRO A 138 -0.03 6.34 25.06
CA PRO A 138 1.22 6.82 25.63
C PRO A 138 2.24 5.68 25.79
N GLY A 139 3.43 5.89 25.24
CA GLY A 139 4.49 4.88 25.25
C GLY A 139 4.40 3.85 24.13
N GLU A 140 3.60 4.06 23.09
CA GLU A 140 3.70 3.34 21.81
C GLU A 140 4.15 4.27 20.68
N PRO A 141 4.77 3.75 19.61
CA PRO A 141 5.19 2.36 19.44
C PRO A 141 6.47 2.03 20.24
N ASN A 142 6.48 0.96 21.03
CA ASN A 142 7.59 0.65 21.95
C ASN A 142 8.46 -0.55 21.59
N TYR A 143 8.16 -1.30 20.53
CA TYR A 143 9.03 -2.39 20.07
C TYR A 143 9.39 -3.40 21.17
N ILE A 144 8.59 -3.53 22.23
CA ILE A 144 9.01 -4.21 23.48
C ILE A 144 9.44 -5.66 23.20
N TYR A 145 8.94 -6.28 22.11
CA TYR A 145 9.21 -7.68 21.77
C TYR A 145 9.87 -7.93 20.40
N THR A 146 10.48 -6.91 19.77
CA THR A 146 11.22 -7.01 18.47
C THR A 146 10.46 -7.66 17.29
N LYS A 147 9.13 -7.74 17.35
CA LYS A 147 8.25 -8.36 16.32
C LYS A 147 6.91 -7.65 16.15
N GLU A 148 6.73 -6.50 16.77
CA GLU A 148 5.49 -5.73 16.74
C GLU A 148 5.58 -4.73 15.58
N GLU A 149 5.08 -5.13 14.42
CA GLU A 149 5.27 -4.39 13.16
C GLU A 149 3.94 -4.01 12.52
N CYS A 150 2.81 -4.44 13.10
CA CYS A 150 1.46 -4.22 12.58
C CYS A 150 0.61 -3.41 13.54
N VAL A 151 -0.21 -2.51 13.01
CA VAL A 151 -0.96 -1.56 13.81
C VAL A 151 -2.36 -2.10 14.11
N GLU A 152 -2.65 -2.27 15.39
CA GLU A 152 -4.00 -2.50 15.87
C GLU A 152 -4.62 -1.23 16.46
N MET A 153 -5.95 -1.15 16.40
CA MET A 153 -6.75 -0.14 17.09
C MET A 153 -7.49 -0.74 18.28
N ASN A 154 -7.86 0.10 19.26
CA ASN A 154 -8.54 -0.23 20.52
C ASN A 154 -7.64 -0.95 21.54
N TRP A 155 -6.35 -0.62 21.56
CA TRP A 155 -5.44 -1.11 22.60
C TRP A 155 -5.49 -0.23 23.85
N LYS A 156 -5.90 -0.81 24.99
CA LYS A 156 -6.04 -0.19 26.34
C LYS A 156 -7.04 0.98 26.44
N GLU A 157 -7.12 1.82 25.42
CA GLU A 157 -7.94 3.02 25.30
C GLU A 157 -8.74 3.01 23.98
N HIS A 158 -9.90 3.65 24.01
CA HIS A 158 -10.81 3.72 22.87
C HIS A 158 -10.19 4.41 21.65
N GLY A 159 -10.17 3.73 20.51
CA GLY A 159 -9.62 4.25 19.26
C GLY A 159 -8.12 4.49 19.27
N LYS A 160 -7.39 4.10 20.32
CA LYS A 160 -5.94 4.25 20.40
C LYS A 160 -5.20 3.07 19.79
N TRP A 161 -4.02 3.33 19.26
CA TRP A 161 -3.22 2.37 18.51
C TRP A 161 -2.09 1.75 19.34
N ASN A 162 -1.68 0.57 18.89
CA ASN A 162 -0.54 -0.20 19.37
C ASN A 162 0.14 -0.91 18.20
N ASP A 163 1.46 -1.01 18.22
CA ASP A 163 2.19 -1.95 17.38
C ASP A 163 2.10 -3.34 18.03
N GLU A 164 1.78 -4.34 17.23
CA GLU A 164 1.50 -5.69 17.68
C GLU A 164 2.08 -6.70 16.70
N SER A 165 2.29 -7.92 17.18
CA SER A 165 2.71 -9.05 16.37
C SER A 165 1.75 -9.27 15.21
N CYS A 166 2.26 -9.18 13.99
CA CYS A 166 1.47 -9.38 12.77
C CYS A 166 0.83 -10.78 12.66
N PHE A 167 1.31 -11.74 13.45
CA PHE A 167 0.76 -13.10 13.55
C PHE A 167 -0.46 -13.21 14.46
N ALA A 168 -0.74 -12.19 15.28
CA ALA A 168 -1.94 -12.16 16.12
C ALA A 168 -3.21 -12.19 15.26
N LYS A 169 -4.23 -12.92 15.69
CA LYS A 169 -5.50 -12.99 14.96
C LYS A 169 -6.48 -11.95 15.51
N LYS A 170 -6.97 -11.07 14.63
CA LYS A 170 -7.91 -9.99 14.98
C LYS A 170 -8.93 -9.78 13.88
N ASP A 171 -10.05 -9.20 14.26
CA ASP A 171 -11.00 -8.64 13.30
C ASP A 171 -10.35 -7.46 12.57
N TYR A 172 -10.92 -7.03 11.46
CA TYR A 172 -10.26 -6.02 10.61
C TYR A 172 -11.24 -5.18 9.82
N PHE A 173 -10.75 -4.05 9.33
CA PHE A 173 -11.47 -3.17 8.41
C PHE A 173 -10.84 -3.22 7.03
N CYS A 174 -11.65 -3.49 6.01
CA CYS A 174 -11.26 -3.21 4.63
C CYS A 174 -11.77 -1.84 4.22
N ALA A 175 -11.02 -1.17 3.34
CA ALA A 175 -11.36 0.11 2.77
C ALA A 175 -10.96 0.19 1.29
N PHE A 176 -11.69 0.97 0.51
CA PHE A 176 -11.27 1.39 -0.82
C PHE A 176 -11.64 2.86 -1.04
N LYS A 177 -10.83 3.55 -1.83
CA LYS A 177 -11.06 4.97 -2.12
C LYS A 177 -12.16 5.12 -3.17
N ARG A 178 -13.14 5.98 -2.89
CA ARG A 178 -14.15 6.37 -3.88
C ARG A 178 -13.46 7.18 -4.97
N LEU A 179 -13.44 6.66 -6.19
CA LEU A 179 -13.11 7.43 -7.39
C LEU A 179 -14.30 8.36 -7.63
N GLY A 180 -14.33 9.53 -6.99
CA GLY A 180 -15.51 10.41 -7.01
C GLY A 180 -16.02 10.67 -8.43
N ASN A 181 -17.35 10.65 -8.64
CA ASN A 181 -18.12 10.85 -9.88
C ASN A 181 -17.34 10.99 -11.20
N ARG A 182 -16.42 10.07 -11.48
CA ARG A 182 -15.94 9.85 -12.84
C ARG A 182 -16.86 8.78 -13.39
N PRO A 183 -17.54 9.02 -14.52
CA PRO A 183 -18.30 7.95 -15.16
C PRO A 183 -17.35 6.77 -15.29
N ALA A 184 -17.79 5.61 -14.82
CA ALA A 184 -17.09 4.36 -15.05
C ALA A 184 -16.75 4.35 -16.54
N VAL A 185 -15.46 4.33 -16.88
CA VAL A 185 -15.05 4.11 -18.26
C VAL A 185 -15.66 2.76 -18.62
N ASP A 186 -16.62 2.78 -19.55
CA ASP A 186 -17.36 1.60 -20.00
C ASP A 186 -16.40 0.43 -20.22
N GLY A 187 -16.50 -0.57 -19.33
CA GLY A 187 -15.55 -1.68 -19.28
C GLY A 187 -15.79 -2.65 -18.12
N ALA A 188 -16.61 -2.29 -17.13
CA ALA A 188 -17.13 -3.23 -16.15
C ALA A 188 -18.35 -3.96 -16.72
N TRP A 189 -18.11 -5.21 -17.09
CA TRP A 189 -19.07 -6.29 -17.34
C TRP A 189 -20.49 -6.02 -16.83
N LYS A 190 -21.40 -5.69 -17.76
CA LYS A 190 -22.83 -5.81 -17.48
C LYS A 190 -23.12 -7.27 -17.19
N SER A 191 -23.78 -7.55 -16.06
CA SER A 191 -24.39 -8.84 -15.78
C SER A 191 -25.46 -9.12 -16.85
N GLY A 192 -25.02 -9.70 -17.96
CA GLY A 192 -25.89 -10.28 -18.97
C GLY A 192 -25.86 -11.78 -18.79
N SER A 193 -27.00 -12.36 -18.46
CA SER A 193 -27.25 -13.80 -18.43
C SER A 193 -26.72 -14.47 -19.71
N GLY A 194 -25.53 -15.04 -19.63
CA GLY A 194 -24.92 -15.83 -20.67
C GLY A 194 -24.29 -17.06 -20.01
N PHE A 195 -24.95 -18.20 -20.14
CA PHE A 195 -24.43 -19.50 -19.72
C PHE A 195 -23.07 -19.72 -20.40
N VAL A 196 -21.97 -19.57 -19.66
CA VAL A 196 -20.69 -20.15 -20.05
C VAL A 196 -20.79 -21.62 -19.68
N LEU A 197 -21.04 -22.48 -20.67
CA LEU A 197 -20.88 -23.92 -20.53
C LEU A 197 -19.44 -24.20 -20.09
N LEU A 198 -19.23 -24.45 -18.81
CA LEU A 198 -18.02 -25.08 -18.31
C LEU A 198 -18.07 -26.55 -18.78
N LEU A 199 -17.43 -26.82 -19.92
CA LEU A 199 -17.04 -28.17 -20.29
C LEU A 199 -15.96 -28.64 -19.29
N THR A 200 -16.40 -29.28 -18.22
CA THR A 200 -15.52 -30.09 -17.37
C THR A 200 -15.07 -31.30 -18.17
N LEU A 201 -13.91 -31.20 -18.81
CA LEU A 201 -13.17 -32.37 -19.29
C LEU A 201 -12.48 -33.00 -18.07
N LEU A 202 -13.12 -34.02 -17.51
CA LEU A 202 -12.47 -34.97 -16.62
C LEU A 202 -11.52 -35.80 -17.48
N PHE A 203 -10.21 -35.57 -17.33
CA PHE A 203 -9.21 -36.56 -17.77
C PHE A 203 -8.72 -37.29 -16.52
N GLU A 204 -9.17 -38.54 -16.41
CA GLU A 204 -8.53 -39.54 -15.57
C GLU A 204 -7.10 -39.77 -16.08
N SER A 205 -6.13 -39.63 -15.17
CA SER A 205 -4.73 -40.06 -15.30
C SER A 205 -3.88 -39.47 -16.43
N GLY A 206 -2.76 -38.84 -16.05
CA GLY A 206 -1.59 -38.72 -16.91
C GLY A 206 -1.08 -37.29 -17.15
N ASN A 207 0.12 -37.02 -16.62
CA ASN A 207 1.12 -36.05 -17.06
C ASN A 207 0.68 -34.60 -17.39
N PHE A 208 1.10 -33.70 -16.51
CA PHE A 208 1.12 -32.25 -16.69
C PHE A 208 1.92 -31.89 -17.95
N LEU A 209 1.24 -31.63 -19.06
CA LEU A 209 1.86 -31.01 -20.23
C LEU A 209 2.17 -29.54 -19.91
N THR A 210 3.44 -29.28 -19.62
CA THR A 210 4.03 -27.95 -19.69
C THR A 210 3.79 -27.38 -21.09
N MET A 211 3.07 -26.26 -21.16
CA MET A 211 2.94 -25.51 -22.41
C MET A 211 4.24 -24.76 -22.69
N GLU A 212 5.25 -25.49 -23.18
CA GLU A 212 6.40 -24.91 -23.86
C GLU A 212 5.93 -24.40 -25.22
N ARG A 213 5.67 -23.08 -25.33
CA ARG A 213 5.80 -22.44 -26.64
C ARG A 213 7.28 -22.17 -26.86
N GLY A 214 7.86 -23.00 -27.72
CA GLY A 214 9.23 -22.92 -28.18
C GLY A 214 9.58 -21.51 -28.65
N PHE A 215 10.70 -21.02 -28.12
CA PHE A 215 11.45 -19.96 -28.75
C PHE A 215 12.48 -20.64 -29.65
N ASP A 216 12.43 -20.30 -30.93
CA ASP A 216 13.33 -20.77 -31.98
C ASP A 216 14.79 -20.49 -31.59
N VAL A 217 15.59 -21.55 -31.52
CA VAL A 217 17.05 -21.47 -31.40
C VAL A 217 17.61 -21.41 -32.82
N SER A 218 17.65 -20.21 -33.38
CA SER A 218 18.53 -19.89 -34.50
C SER A 218 18.79 -18.38 -34.57
N ASP A 219 19.66 -17.88 -33.70
CA ASP A 219 20.42 -16.67 -34.01
C ASP A 219 21.80 -16.74 -33.36
N THR A 220 22.72 -17.40 -34.05
CA THR A 220 24.15 -17.26 -33.84
C THR A 220 24.58 -15.88 -34.34
N ASN A 221 24.42 -14.86 -33.50
CA ASN A 221 25.25 -13.66 -33.56
C ASN A 221 25.19 -12.91 -32.22
N ALA A 222 26.36 -12.64 -31.66
CA ALA A 222 26.54 -11.79 -30.50
C ALA A 222 26.13 -10.34 -30.82
N THR A 223 24.83 -10.01 -30.70
CA THR A 223 24.24 -8.67 -30.44
C THR A 223 22.70 -8.73 -30.55
N SER A 224 21.99 -9.54 -29.75
CA SER A 224 20.53 -9.41 -29.67
C SER A 224 20.16 -8.19 -28.83
N TRP A 225 20.09 -7.03 -29.49
CA TRP A 225 19.64 -5.78 -28.90
C TRP A 225 18.19 -5.97 -28.44
N CYS A 226 17.98 -5.96 -27.14
CA CYS A 226 16.63 -6.01 -26.63
C CYS A 226 15.94 -4.66 -26.91
N SER A 227 14.64 -4.70 -27.28
CA SER A 227 13.92 -3.50 -27.71
C SER A 227 13.68 -2.55 -26.54
N MET A 228 14.46 -1.46 -26.47
CA MET A 228 14.29 -0.46 -25.42
C MET A 228 12.87 0.12 -25.43
N PRO A 229 12.25 0.31 -24.25
CA PRO A 229 10.98 1.01 -24.15
C PRO A 229 11.12 2.45 -24.68
N LYS A 230 10.00 2.99 -25.18
CA LYS A 230 9.94 4.40 -25.62
C LYS A 230 10.03 5.34 -24.41
N ALA A 231 10.33 6.62 -24.64
CA ALA A 231 10.26 7.65 -23.60
C ALA A 231 8.84 7.71 -22.99
N CYS A 232 8.72 8.10 -21.72
CA CYS A 232 7.42 8.12 -21.04
C CYS A 232 6.46 9.20 -21.58
N GLY A 233 7.00 10.29 -22.11
CA GLY A 233 6.21 11.41 -22.64
C GLY A 233 5.38 12.09 -21.56
N VAL A 234 6.00 12.38 -20.41
CA VAL A 234 5.46 13.22 -19.34
C VAL A 234 6.42 14.39 -19.16
N HIS A 235 5.87 15.61 -19.08
CA HIS A 235 6.68 16.82 -18.93
C HIS A 235 7.49 16.77 -17.61
N GLY A 236 8.75 17.19 -17.65
CA GLY A 236 9.66 17.08 -16.49
C GLY A 236 10.26 15.68 -16.24
N PHE A 237 9.82 14.63 -16.96
CA PHE A 237 10.30 13.25 -16.83
C PHE A 237 10.85 12.71 -18.16
N THR A 238 11.63 13.53 -18.87
CA THR A 238 12.11 13.23 -20.24
C THR A 238 13.08 12.05 -20.31
N ASP A 239 13.74 11.73 -19.20
CA ASP A 239 14.68 10.60 -19.08
C ASP A 239 14.06 9.34 -18.45
N TRP A 240 12.73 9.27 -18.39
CA TRP A 240 11.97 8.10 -17.96
C TRP A 240 11.41 7.32 -19.17
N PHE A 241 11.21 6.02 -18.99
CA PHE A 241 10.72 5.12 -20.02
C PHE A 241 9.27 4.69 -19.77
N LYS A 242 8.50 4.47 -20.82
CA LYS A 242 7.14 3.93 -20.73
C LYS A 242 7.18 2.40 -20.62
N VAL A 243 6.67 1.86 -19.52
CA VAL A 243 6.46 0.42 -19.33
C VAL A 243 5.01 0.23 -18.89
N GLY A 244 4.18 -0.34 -19.78
CA GLY A 244 2.73 -0.42 -19.57
C GLY A 244 2.11 0.97 -19.36
N ARG A 245 1.44 1.14 -18.21
CA ARG A 245 0.85 2.40 -17.75
C ARG A 245 1.79 3.26 -16.89
N TYR A 246 3.00 2.79 -16.63
CA TYR A 246 3.95 3.41 -15.73
C TYR A 246 5.07 4.13 -16.48
N CYS A 247 5.55 5.23 -15.90
CA CYS A 247 6.87 5.77 -16.19
C CYS A 247 7.88 5.10 -15.27
N VAL A 248 8.97 4.56 -15.81
CA VAL A 248 10.02 3.90 -15.03
C VAL A 248 11.40 4.49 -15.29
N LYS A 249 12.27 4.45 -14.27
CA LYS A 249 13.67 4.88 -14.39
C LYS A 249 14.59 4.06 -13.51
N TYR A 250 15.74 3.70 -14.07
CA TYR A 250 16.81 2.99 -13.39
C TYR A 250 17.72 3.93 -12.60
N PHE A 251 18.09 3.50 -11.40
CA PHE A 251 19.02 4.18 -10.52
C PHE A 251 20.17 3.24 -10.16
N SER A 252 21.38 3.58 -10.60
CA SER A 252 22.57 2.74 -10.45
C SER A 252 23.17 2.73 -9.05
N TRP A 253 22.93 3.77 -8.24
CA TRP A 253 23.55 3.89 -6.92
C TRP A 253 22.91 2.93 -5.90
N PRO A 254 23.63 1.89 -5.42
CA PRO A 254 23.00 0.82 -4.66
C PRO A 254 22.42 1.26 -3.33
N GLN A 255 21.22 0.76 -3.02
CA GLN A 255 20.49 0.99 -1.77
C GLN A 255 19.94 -0.30 -1.19
N ASN A 256 19.78 -0.33 0.12
CA ASN A 256 18.89 -1.31 0.73
C ASN A 256 17.43 -1.03 0.29
N PHE A 257 16.56 -2.02 0.40
CA PHE A 257 15.23 -1.95 -0.18
C PHE A 257 14.42 -0.75 0.34
N THR A 258 14.41 -0.52 1.65
CA THR A 258 13.71 0.62 2.27
C THR A 258 14.21 1.97 1.76
N GLN A 259 15.53 2.15 1.67
CA GLN A 259 16.12 3.41 1.22
C GLN A 259 15.91 3.64 -0.28
N ALA A 260 15.86 2.56 -1.07
CA ALA A 260 15.51 2.60 -2.49
C ALA A 260 14.07 3.11 -2.67
N GLU A 261 13.13 2.55 -1.92
CA GLU A 261 11.72 2.98 -1.91
C GLU A 261 11.55 4.45 -1.49
N PHE A 262 12.21 4.90 -0.41
CA PHE A 262 12.18 6.32 -0.03
C PHE A 262 12.76 7.23 -1.12
N ARG A 263 13.80 6.78 -1.82
CA ARG A 263 14.33 7.53 -2.97
C ARG A 263 13.32 7.57 -4.11
N CYS A 264 12.62 6.49 -4.41
CA CYS A 264 11.57 6.48 -5.43
C CYS A 264 10.46 7.48 -5.10
N LYS A 265 9.93 7.47 -3.87
CA LYS A 265 8.93 8.45 -3.41
C LYS A 265 9.38 9.92 -3.59
N SER A 266 10.67 10.19 -3.47
CA SER A 266 11.22 11.54 -3.69
C SER A 266 11.29 11.97 -5.16
N LYS A 267 11.09 11.05 -6.12
CA LYS A 267 11.27 11.34 -7.55
C LYS A 267 10.01 11.85 -8.25
N ALA A 268 8.84 11.36 -7.86
CA ALA A 268 7.57 11.83 -8.41
C ALA A 268 6.43 11.56 -7.41
N PRO A 269 5.33 12.32 -7.48
CA PRO A 269 4.10 11.98 -6.77
C PRO A 269 3.64 10.55 -7.06
N GLY A 270 3.42 9.75 -6.01
CA GLY A 270 2.99 8.35 -6.16
C GLY A 270 4.05 7.41 -6.75
N ALA A 271 5.33 7.79 -6.72
CA ALA A 271 6.41 6.92 -7.15
C ALA A 271 6.80 5.90 -6.09
N HIS A 272 7.02 4.66 -6.53
CA HIS A 272 7.43 3.51 -5.73
C HIS A 272 8.54 2.74 -6.44
N LEU A 273 9.16 1.78 -5.77
CA LEU A 273 9.88 0.71 -6.47
C LEU A 273 8.93 -0.01 -7.44
N VAL A 274 9.48 -0.42 -8.59
CA VAL A 274 8.67 -0.89 -9.73
C VAL A 274 7.94 -2.21 -9.47
N SER A 275 6.64 -2.25 -9.78
CA SER A 275 5.83 -3.47 -9.91
C SER A 275 5.91 -4.04 -11.33
N VAL A 276 5.58 -5.33 -11.48
CA VAL A 276 5.62 -6.03 -12.76
C VAL A 276 4.36 -6.85 -12.94
N HIS A 277 3.62 -6.60 -14.03
CA HIS A 277 2.31 -7.21 -14.28
C HIS A 277 2.26 -8.04 -15.57
N SER A 278 3.40 -8.18 -16.27
CA SER A 278 3.49 -9.07 -17.43
C SER A 278 4.93 -9.42 -17.80
N TYR A 279 5.08 -10.50 -18.56
CA TYR A 279 6.35 -10.89 -19.18
C TYR A 279 6.97 -9.78 -20.05
N LYS A 280 6.14 -9.01 -20.75
CA LYS A 280 6.61 -7.90 -21.60
C LYS A 280 7.21 -6.76 -20.76
N GLU A 281 6.56 -6.41 -19.65
CA GLU A 281 7.09 -5.40 -18.71
C GLU A 281 8.39 -5.87 -18.08
N ASN A 282 8.45 -7.13 -17.62
CA ASN A 282 9.65 -7.76 -17.09
C ASN A 282 10.85 -7.63 -18.04
N ASN A 283 10.64 -7.93 -19.33
CA ASN A 283 11.67 -7.81 -20.35
C ASN A 283 12.11 -6.36 -20.62
N TYR A 284 11.19 -5.38 -20.56
CA TYR A 284 11.58 -3.98 -20.67
C TYR A 284 12.48 -3.53 -19.51
N LEU A 285 12.21 -3.97 -18.28
CA LEU A 285 13.07 -3.68 -17.14
C LEU A 285 14.47 -4.29 -17.33
N LEU A 286 14.53 -5.54 -17.78
CA LEU A 286 15.79 -6.20 -18.12
C LEU A 286 16.57 -5.41 -19.17
N CYS A 287 15.88 -4.88 -20.19
CA CYS A 287 16.52 -4.03 -21.21
C CYS A 287 17.12 -2.76 -20.67
N ILE A 288 16.37 -2.05 -19.83
CA ILE A 288 16.82 -0.83 -19.20
C ILE A 288 18.11 -1.13 -18.41
N VAL A 289 18.12 -2.18 -17.58
CA VAL A 289 19.29 -2.51 -16.76
C VAL A 289 20.47 -2.98 -17.60
N LYS A 290 20.26 -3.82 -18.63
CA LYS A 290 21.33 -4.22 -19.55
C LYS A 290 21.98 -3.02 -20.24
N LYS A 291 21.19 -2.00 -20.60
CA LYS A 291 21.71 -0.76 -21.21
C LYS A 291 22.55 0.07 -20.23
N PHE A 292 22.07 0.25 -19.00
CA PHE A 292 22.68 1.19 -18.05
C PHE A 292 23.69 0.55 -17.09
N ASN A 293 23.64 -0.76 -16.88
CA ASN A 293 24.56 -1.51 -16.02
C ASN A 293 24.81 -2.94 -16.55
N PRO A 294 25.44 -3.09 -17.73
CA PRO A 294 25.66 -4.40 -18.36
C PRO A 294 26.52 -5.36 -17.54
N ARG A 295 27.28 -4.86 -16.56
CA ARG A 295 28.18 -5.66 -15.71
C ARG A 295 27.49 -6.24 -14.48
N ASN A 296 26.39 -5.65 -14.04
CA ASN A 296 25.62 -6.15 -12.91
C ASN A 296 24.13 -5.93 -13.16
N LEU A 297 23.44 -7.02 -13.51
CA LEU A 297 22.02 -6.99 -13.82
C LEU A 297 21.12 -7.13 -12.59
N ARG A 298 21.65 -7.31 -11.37
CA ARG A 298 20.82 -7.48 -10.17
C ARG A 298 20.29 -6.13 -9.68
N PHE A 299 18.98 -6.06 -9.46
CA PHE A 299 18.32 -4.85 -8.98
C PHE A 299 17.05 -5.17 -8.19
N TRP A 300 16.67 -4.25 -7.32
CA TRP A 300 15.42 -4.31 -6.56
C TRP A 300 14.21 -4.03 -7.44
N LEU A 301 13.20 -4.89 -7.32
CA LEU A 301 11.81 -4.61 -7.67
C LEU A 301 11.09 -4.04 -6.44
N GLY A 302 9.82 -3.68 -6.58
CA GLY A 302 8.98 -3.21 -5.46
C GLY A 302 8.27 -4.32 -4.71
N GLY A 303 8.63 -5.57 -4.97
CA GLY A 303 7.98 -6.75 -4.40
C GLY A 303 8.56 -7.06 -3.04
N PHE A 304 7.70 -7.44 -2.09
CA PHE A 304 8.14 -7.90 -0.79
C PHE A 304 7.14 -8.90 -0.19
N GLU A 305 7.63 -9.79 0.66
CA GLU A 305 6.84 -10.72 1.46
C GLU A 305 6.39 -10.03 2.76
N PHE A 306 5.10 -10.14 3.09
CA PHE A 306 4.65 -9.71 4.42
C PHE A 306 5.01 -10.76 5.47
N PHE A 307 5.92 -10.42 6.39
CA PHE A 307 6.16 -11.14 7.65
C PHE A 307 6.32 -12.67 7.52
N LYS A 308 7.02 -13.14 6.48
CA LYS A 308 7.27 -14.59 6.24
C LYS A 308 6.02 -15.43 6.06
N SER A 309 5.00 -14.86 5.41
CA SER A 309 3.69 -15.48 5.20
C SER A 309 3.58 -16.41 3.99
N GLY A 310 4.61 -16.46 3.14
CA GLY A 310 4.59 -17.01 1.78
C GLY A 310 3.83 -16.14 0.77
N LYS A 311 3.39 -14.93 1.15
CA LYS A 311 2.57 -14.05 0.31
C LYS A 311 3.30 -12.74 0.01
N PHE A 312 3.39 -12.42 -1.28
CA PHE A 312 4.11 -11.26 -1.80
C PHE A 312 3.18 -10.15 -2.28
N PHE A 313 3.65 -8.91 -2.15
CA PHE A 313 2.91 -7.69 -2.43
C PHE A 313 3.80 -6.66 -3.11
N TRP A 314 3.18 -5.76 -3.88
CA TRP A 314 3.87 -4.60 -4.44
C TRP A 314 3.73 -3.39 -3.53
N LEU A 315 4.83 -2.64 -3.36
CA LEU A 315 4.86 -1.39 -2.57
C LEU A 315 3.94 -0.28 -3.10
N ASP A 316 3.50 -0.36 -4.35
CA ASP A 316 2.58 0.59 -4.99
C ASP A 316 1.10 0.22 -4.80
N GLY A 317 0.79 -0.87 -4.07
CA GLY A 317 -0.56 -1.37 -3.81
C GLY A 317 -1.21 -2.10 -4.99
N SER A 318 -0.50 -2.28 -6.11
CA SER A 318 -1.02 -3.04 -7.25
C SER A 318 -1.12 -4.54 -6.94
N PHE A 319 -1.95 -5.25 -7.71
CA PHE A 319 -2.16 -6.69 -7.52
C PHE A 319 -0.88 -7.49 -7.79
N TRP A 320 -0.65 -8.51 -6.96
CA TRP A 320 0.36 -9.54 -7.22
C TRP A 320 -0.16 -10.55 -8.26
N ASP A 321 -0.17 -10.15 -9.53
CA ASP A 321 -0.82 -10.88 -10.65
C ASP A 321 0.16 -11.50 -11.66
N TYR A 322 1.45 -11.27 -11.48
CA TYR A 322 2.52 -11.83 -12.31
C TYR A 322 3.72 -12.23 -11.44
N GLN A 323 4.35 -13.36 -11.77
CA GLN A 323 5.56 -13.83 -11.11
C GLN A 323 6.40 -14.71 -12.04
N ILE A 324 7.72 -14.65 -11.89
CA ILE A 324 8.68 -15.45 -12.67
C ILE A 324 9.92 -15.80 -11.83
N TRP A 325 9.69 -16.51 -10.73
CA TRP A 325 10.73 -16.96 -9.81
C TRP A 325 11.79 -17.85 -10.49
N THR A 326 13.04 -17.71 -10.06
CA THR A 326 14.13 -18.65 -10.34
C THR A 326 13.75 -20.04 -9.81
N ARG A 327 14.25 -21.11 -10.45
CA ARG A 327 13.89 -22.47 -9.99
C ARG A 327 14.34 -22.69 -8.56
N GLY A 328 13.38 -23.01 -7.69
CA GLY A 328 13.63 -23.19 -6.26
C GLY A 328 13.54 -21.91 -5.44
N GLU A 329 13.07 -20.81 -6.02
CA GLU A 329 12.66 -19.58 -5.32
C GLU A 329 11.12 -19.44 -5.32
N PRO A 330 10.52 -18.70 -4.37
CA PRO A 330 11.17 -18.12 -3.20
C PRO A 330 11.44 -19.18 -2.11
N ASN A 331 12.59 -19.12 -1.43
CA ASN A 331 13.01 -20.19 -0.52
C ASN A 331 13.47 -19.78 0.87
N ASN A 332 13.61 -18.48 1.17
CA ASN A 332 14.11 -18.03 2.47
C ASN A 332 15.41 -18.76 2.90
N MET A 333 16.26 -19.19 1.95
CA MET A 333 17.28 -20.21 2.16
C MET A 333 18.52 -19.69 2.90
N TYR A 334 18.90 -18.42 2.73
CA TYR A 334 20.19 -17.92 3.23
C TYR A 334 20.10 -17.08 4.50
N THR A 335 18.95 -16.43 4.73
CA THR A 335 18.65 -15.77 5.98
C THR A 335 17.21 -16.11 6.35
N ALA A 336 16.89 -16.17 7.63
CA ALA A 336 15.51 -16.34 8.07
C ALA A 336 14.60 -15.14 7.70
N THR A 337 14.97 -14.26 6.75
CA THR A 337 14.44 -12.90 6.50
C THR A 337 14.60 -12.45 5.03
N GLU A 338 14.56 -13.36 4.05
CA GLU A 338 14.61 -12.96 2.62
C GLU A 338 13.20 -12.50 2.19
N GLU A 339 12.88 -11.24 2.47
CA GLU A 339 11.53 -10.71 2.29
C GLU A 339 11.42 -9.78 1.08
N CYS A 340 12.52 -9.47 0.37
CA CYS A 340 12.53 -8.45 -0.68
C CYS A 340 12.87 -9.02 -2.05
N VAL A 341 12.13 -8.60 -3.06
CA VAL A 341 12.22 -9.20 -4.40
C VAL A 341 13.25 -8.47 -5.26
N GLU A 342 14.22 -9.22 -5.74
CA GLU A 342 15.15 -8.81 -6.79
C GLU A 342 14.90 -9.54 -8.11
N MET A 343 15.48 -9.00 -9.19
CA MET A 343 15.57 -9.68 -10.49
C MET A 343 17.02 -10.04 -10.81
N ASN A 344 17.23 -11.07 -11.63
CA ASN A 344 18.50 -11.56 -12.18
C ASN A 344 19.39 -12.29 -11.17
N TRP A 345 18.79 -13.06 -10.26
CA TRP A 345 19.52 -14.00 -9.41
C TRP A 345 19.63 -15.37 -10.07
N LYS A 346 20.87 -15.80 -10.36
CA LYS A 346 21.26 -17.05 -11.05
C LYS A 346 20.73 -17.17 -12.50
N GLU A 347 19.48 -16.79 -12.74
CA GLU A 347 18.79 -16.84 -14.03
C GLU A 347 18.40 -15.43 -14.49
N VAL A 348 18.78 -15.07 -15.73
CA VAL A 348 18.49 -13.75 -16.30
C VAL A 348 16.98 -13.59 -16.52
N GLY A 349 16.43 -12.48 -16.04
CA GLY A 349 15.02 -12.12 -16.13
C GLY A 349 14.12 -12.74 -15.06
N ARG A 350 14.66 -13.64 -14.22
CA ARG A 350 13.91 -14.30 -13.15
C ARG A 350 14.11 -13.66 -11.79
N TRP A 351 13.17 -13.90 -10.88
CA TRP A 351 13.10 -13.26 -9.58
C TRP A 351 13.67 -14.13 -8.46
N ASN A 352 14.06 -13.47 -7.38
CA ASN A 352 14.52 -14.08 -6.14
C ASN A 352 14.09 -13.22 -4.96
N ASP A 353 13.80 -13.85 -3.83
CA ASP A 353 13.72 -13.19 -2.53
C ASP A 353 15.14 -13.10 -1.93
N ASP A 354 15.53 -11.91 -1.49
CA ASP A 354 16.83 -11.66 -0.87
C ASP A 354 16.63 -10.78 0.37
N SER A 355 17.64 -10.74 1.24
CA SER A 355 17.62 -9.89 2.42
C SER A 355 17.46 -8.42 2.01
N CYS A 356 16.41 -7.78 2.54
CA CYS A 356 16.09 -6.37 2.31
C CYS A 356 17.23 -5.40 2.68
N SER A 357 18.19 -5.86 3.50
CA SER A 357 19.38 -5.11 3.91
C SER A 357 20.44 -4.98 2.81
N VAL A 358 20.42 -5.87 1.81
CA VAL A 358 21.41 -5.91 0.73
C VAL A 358 21.31 -4.65 -0.13
N LYS A 359 22.45 -4.05 -0.47
CA LYS A 359 22.48 -2.86 -1.33
C LYS A 359 22.47 -3.26 -2.80
N LYS A 360 21.44 -2.86 -3.54
CA LYS A 360 21.33 -3.10 -5.00
C LYS A 360 20.91 -1.83 -5.72
N SER A 361 21.20 -1.78 -7.01
CA SER A 361 20.54 -0.81 -7.90
C SER A 361 19.04 -1.07 -7.93
N TYR A 362 18.23 -0.13 -8.40
CA TYR A 362 16.77 -0.23 -8.32
C TYR A 362 16.09 0.53 -9.45
N ILE A 363 14.82 0.22 -9.70
CA ILE A 363 13.98 0.94 -10.65
C ILE A 363 12.80 1.53 -9.90
N CYS A 364 12.57 2.82 -10.11
CA CYS A 364 11.37 3.50 -9.63
C CYS A 364 10.31 3.54 -10.72
N ALA A 365 9.05 3.53 -10.33
CA ALA A 365 7.89 3.64 -11.20
C ALA A 365 6.83 4.59 -10.61
N PHE A 366 6.12 5.32 -11.46
CA PHE A 366 4.89 6.01 -11.10
C PHE A 366 3.87 5.89 -12.22
N ASN A 367 2.59 5.93 -11.87
CA ASN A 367 1.51 5.77 -12.84
C ASN A 367 1.35 7.06 -13.66
N ARG A 368 1.47 6.92 -14.99
CA ARG A 368 1.50 8.04 -15.93
C ARG A 368 0.23 8.90 -15.88
N HIS A 369 -0.93 8.32 -15.60
CA HIS A 369 -2.20 9.06 -15.58
C HIS A 369 -2.26 10.09 -14.44
N TYR A 370 -1.69 9.80 -13.27
CA TYR A 370 -1.71 10.74 -12.15
C TYR A 370 -0.95 12.04 -12.42
N MET A 371 0.04 12.01 -13.31
CA MET A 371 0.83 13.20 -13.66
C MET A 371 0.18 14.01 -14.79
N LEU A 372 -0.42 13.35 -15.79
CA LEU A 372 -1.06 14.03 -16.91
C LEU A 372 -2.34 14.79 -16.50
N GLU A 373 -3.04 14.32 -15.48
CA GLU A 373 -4.22 15.04 -14.95
C GLU A 373 -3.83 16.32 -14.21
N LYS A 374 -2.66 16.36 -13.56
CA LYS A 374 -2.16 17.55 -12.86
C LYS A 374 -1.57 18.62 -13.79
N ASP A 375 -1.09 18.23 -14.98
CA ASP A 375 -0.60 19.17 -15.98
C ASP A 375 -1.75 19.89 -16.73
N LEU A 376 -3.02 19.50 -16.48
CA LEU A 376 -4.23 20.07 -17.08
C LEU A 376 -5.00 21.02 -16.14
N GLU A 377 -4.57 21.16 -14.88
CA GLU A 377 -5.03 22.15 -13.90
C GLU A 377 -4.02 23.29 -13.79
#